data_AF-A0A2W7M6J0-F1
#
_entry.id   AF-A0A2W7M6J0-F1
#
_cell.length_a   1.000
_cell.length_b   1.000
_cell.length_c   1.000
_cell.angle_alpha   90.00
_cell.angle_beta   90.00
_cell.angle_gamma   90.00
#
_symmetry.space_group_name_H-M   'P 1'
#
loop_
_entity.id
_entity.type
_entity.pdbx_description
1 polymer ?
#
loop_
_entity_poly.entity_id
_entity_poly.type
_entity_poly.pdbx_seq_one_letter_code
_entity_poly.pdbx_strand_id
1 'polypeptide(L)'
;MKKLSLLGLTALLAACQSIQPTAKTSLNGEVFYLQRIALPPSAILSVSLQDVSLADAPAVILDEQKGPVKGQVPLPFHLSYDPAQVKPGHRYSVSARIEMNGELMFITTEHHAVQLDGSDPQPLKIRVDAAR
;
A
#
# COMPACT_ATOMS: atom_id res chain seq x y z
N MET A 1 -62.23 40.73 -18.83
CA MET A 1 -61.36 41.48 -17.88
C MET A 1 -60.94 40.48 -16.81
N LYS A 2 -59.71 40.28 -16.33
CA LYS A 2 -58.39 40.90 -16.48
C LYS A 2 -57.44 39.87 -15.79
N LYS A 3 -56.34 39.47 -16.45
CA LYS A 3 -54.93 39.29 -15.98
C LYS A 3 -54.70 38.84 -14.51
N LEU A 4 -53.72 38.02 -14.08
CA LEU A 4 -52.35 37.75 -14.52
C LEU A 4 -51.73 36.69 -13.55
N SER A 5 -50.69 35.97 -14.00
CA SER A 5 -49.81 35.04 -13.28
C SER A 5 -49.13 35.56 -11.99
N LEU A 6 -48.66 34.63 -11.12
CA LEU A 6 -47.28 34.47 -10.58
C LEU A 6 -47.26 33.31 -9.53
N LEU A 7 -46.55 32.18 -9.62
CA LEU A 7 -45.11 31.84 -9.71
C LEU A 7 -44.35 31.80 -8.36
N GLY A 8 -43.69 30.66 -8.06
CA GLY A 8 -42.51 30.51 -7.19
C GLY A 8 -42.80 29.97 -5.78
N LEU A 9 -42.01 29.07 -5.17
CA LEU A 9 -40.63 28.63 -5.46
C LEU A 9 -40.33 27.36 -4.63
N THR A 10 -40.23 26.19 -5.26
CA THR A 10 -39.69 24.97 -4.63
C THR A 10 -38.16 25.04 -4.64
N ALA A 11 -37.55 25.33 -3.50
CA ALA A 11 -36.10 25.30 -3.33
C ALA A 11 -35.62 23.85 -3.18
N LEU A 12 -35.20 23.23 -4.28
CA LEU A 12 -34.39 22.01 -4.25
C LEU A 12 -32.95 22.41 -3.90
N LEU A 13 -32.56 22.27 -2.63
CA LEU A 13 -31.15 22.30 -2.25
C LEU A 13 -30.47 21.05 -2.81
N ALA A 14 -29.90 21.17 -4.01
CA ALA A 14 -28.92 20.23 -4.53
C ALA A 14 -27.61 20.41 -3.75
N ALA A 15 -27.44 19.62 -2.69
CA ALA A 15 -26.15 19.47 -2.02
C ALA A 15 -25.21 18.68 -2.95
N CYS A 16 -24.48 19.39 -3.81
CA CYS A 16 -23.32 18.82 -4.49
C CYS A 16 -22.25 18.51 -3.44
N GLN A 17 -22.26 17.29 -2.92
CA GLN A 17 -21.12 16.76 -2.18
C GLN A 17 -20.03 16.47 -3.21
N SER A 18 -19.10 17.42 -3.39
CA SER A 18 -17.90 17.20 -4.19
C SER A 18 -17.07 16.11 -3.51
N ILE A 19 -17.09 14.90 -4.07
CA ILE A 19 -16.17 13.83 -3.70
C ILE A 19 -14.81 14.26 -4.23
N GLN A 20 -14.04 14.97 -3.40
CA GLN A 20 -12.66 15.32 -3.71
C GLN A 20 -11.85 14.01 -3.68
N PRO A 21 -11.13 13.64 -4.75
CA PRO A 21 -10.21 12.52 -4.70
C PRO A 21 -9.18 12.78 -3.60
N THR A 22 -9.08 11.91 -2.61
CA THR A 22 -7.99 11.97 -1.62
C THR A 22 -6.67 11.79 -2.36
N ALA A 23 -5.75 12.75 -2.21
CA ALA A 23 -4.42 12.65 -2.79
C ALA A 23 -3.71 11.46 -2.15
N LYS A 24 -3.38 10.44 -2.96
CA LYS A 24 -2.63 9.28 -2.49
C LYS A 24 -1.17 9.66 -2.24
N THR A 25 -0.60 9.16 -1.14
CA THR A 25 0.82 9.26 -0.83
C THR A 25 1.52 7.95 -1.23
N SER A 26 2.83 8.01 -1.46
CA SER A 26 3.61 6.83 -1.84
C SER A 26 4.78 6.52 -0.91
N LEU A 27 5.09 5.23 -0.81
CA LEU A 27 6.31 4.67 -0.24
C LEU A 27 7.09 3.96 -1.34
N ASN A 28 8.34 4.39 -1.55
CA ASN A 28 9.25 3.75 -2.47
C ASN A 28 10.32 2.99 -1.70
N GLY A 29 10.75 1.86 -2.24
CA GLY A 29 11.80 1.09 -1.61
C GLY A 29 12.36 0.00 -2.50
N GLU A 30 13.22 -0.79 -1.87
CA GLU A 30 13.94 -1.88 -2.49
C GLU A 30 13.92 -3.12 -1.60
N VAL A 31 13.66 -4.28 -2.21
CA VAL A 31 13.77 -5.58 -1.56
C VAL A 31 15.13 -6.21 -1.88
N PHE A 32 15.82 -6.70 -0.87
CA PHE A 32 17.12 -7.37 -1.03
C PHE A 32 17.26 -8.57 -0.10
N TYR A 33 18.21 -9.46 -0.42
CA TYR A 33 18.62 -10.59 0.42
C TYR A 33 20.13 -10.74 0.38
N LEU A 34 20.72 -11.45 1.34
CA LEU A 34 22.19 -11.56 1.50
C LEU A 34 22.80 -12.77 0.78
N GLN A 35 21.97 -13.77 0.48
CA GLN A 35 22.34 -14.99 -0.19
C GLN A 35 22.88 -14.68 -1.59
N ARG A 36 24.00 -15.27 -1.97
CA ARG A 36 24.62 -15.06 -3.30
C ARG A 36 24.02 -16.02 -4.33
N ILE A 37 22.70 -15.95 -4.51
CA ILE A 37 21.97 -16.75 -5.49
C ILE A 37 21.13 -15.83 -6.39
N ALA A 38 21.00 -16.21 -7.67
CA ALA A 38 20.11 -15.50 -8.59
C ALA A 38 18.66 -15.92 -8.36
N LEU A 39 17.73 -14.98 -8.50
CA LEU A 39 16.31 -15.32 -8.54
C LEU A 39 15.99 -16.02 -9.86
N PRO A 40 15.18 -17.10 -9.83
CA PRO A 40 14.61 -17.68 -11.04
C PRO A 40 13.81 -16.63 -11.81
N PRO A 41 13.80 -16.67 -13.17
CA PRO A 41 13.06 -15.70 -13.98
C PRO A 41 11.54 -15.77 -13.80
N SER A 42 11.03 -16.88 -13.26
CA SER A 42 9.61 -17.08 -12.91
C SER A 42 9.24 -16.61 -11.50
N ALA A 43 10.19 -16.06 -10.74
CA ALA A 43 9.92 -15.59 -9.39
C ALA A 43 8.94 -14.40 -9.39
N ILE A 44 8.01 -14.41 -8.44
CA ILE A 44 7.02 -13.36 -8.20
C ILE A 44 7.39 -12.66 -6.89
N LEU A 45 7.58 -11.36 -6.96
CA LEU A 45 7.72 -10.51 -5.77
C LEU A 45 6.34 -9.99 -5.37
N SER A 46 6.00 -10.12 -4.09
CA SER A 46 4.86 -9.45 -3.47
C SER A 46 5.35 -8.59 -2.31
N VAL A 47 5.05 -7.29 -2.34
CA VAL A 47 5.35 -6.34 -1.28
C VAL A 47 4.05 -5.70 -0.84
N SER A 48 3.81 -5.62 0.46
CA SER A 48 2.55 -5.11 1.01
C SER A 48 2.80 -4.14 2.16
N LEU A 49 2.07 -3.03 2.15
CA LEU A 49 1.92 -2.13 3.28
C LEU A 49 0.74 -2.61 4.13
N GLN A 50 0.99 -2.85 5.42
CA GLN A 50 0.00 -3.48 6.30
C GLN A 50 -0.15 -2.71 7.61
N ASP A 51 -1.38 -2.63 8.10
CA ASP A 51 -1.71 -2.31 9.48
C ASP A 51 -1.57 -3.57 10.34
N VAL A 52 -0.61 -3.53 11.26
CA VAL A 52 -0.23 -4.63 12.16
C VAL A 52 -0.53 -4.28 13.61
N SER A 53 -1.51 -3.41 13.85
CA SER A 53 -1.89 -2.96 15.19
C SER A 53 -2.52 -4.07 16.05
N LEU A 54 -3.16 -5.04 15.40
CA LEU A 54 -3.80 -6.18 16.06
C LEU A 54 -2.86 -7.38 16.02
N ALA A 55 -2.43 -7.86 17.18
CA ALA A 55 -1.49 -8.98 17.27
C ALA A 55 -2.10 -10.34 16.87
N ASP A 56 -3.40 -10.52 17.16
CA ASP A 56 -4.10 -11.81 17.00
C ASP A 56 -5.10 -11.81 15.84
N ALA A 57 -4.96 -10.87 14.91
CA ALA A 57 -5.82 -10.76 13.74
C ALA A 57 -4.98 -10.71 12.45
N PRO A 58 -5.53 -11.15 11.31
CA PRO A 58 -4.90 -10.90 10.02
C PRO A 58 -4.64 -9.41 9.83
N ALA A 59 -3.43 -9.07 9.39
CA ALA A 59 -3.05 -7.70 9.12
C ALA A 59 -3.91 -7.12 7.99
N VAL A 60 -4.30 -5.84 8.13
CA VAL A 60 -5.09 -5.16 7.09
C VAL A 60 -4.14 -4.60 6.05
N ILE A 61 -4.28 -5.01 4.81
CA ILE A 61 -3.45 -4.54 3.70
C ILE A 61 -3.97 -3.18 3.23
N LEU A 62 -3.11 -2.16 3.27
CA LEU A 62 -3.41 -0.83 2.73
C LEU A 62 -3.09 -0.75 1.24
N ASP A 63 -2.00 -1.41 0.83
CA ASP A 63 -1.63 -1.56 -0.58
C ASP A 63 -0.73 -2.80 -0.78
N GLU A 64 -0.77 -3.37 -1.98
CA GLU A 64 0.09 -4.50 -2.38
C GLU A 64 0.58 -4.33 -3.81
N GLN A 65 1.90 -4.41 -3.98
CA GLN A 65 2.54 -4.59 -5.28
C GLN A 65 2.90 -6.06 -5.46
N LYS A 66 2.29 -6.71 -6.45
CA LYS A 66 2.60 -8.09 -6.84
C LYS A 66 2.95 -8.19 -8.32
N GLY A 67 4.03 -8.86 -8.66
CA GLY A 67 4.41 -9.07 -10.05
C GLY A 67 5.70 -9.86 -10.26
N PRO A 68 6.01 -10.19 -11.53
CA PRO A 68 7.26 -10.87 -11.86
C PRO A 68 8.46 -10.00 -11.49
N VAL A 69 9.49 -10.65 -10.99
CA VAL A 69 10.77 -10.01 -10.68
C VAL A 69 11.40 -9.48 -11.97
N LYS A 70 11.80 -8.21 -11.96
CA LYS A 70 12.47 -7.56 -13.10
C LYS A 70 13.93 -7.31 -12.75
N GLY A 71 14.80 -8.23 -13.16
CA GLY A 71 16.25 -8.12 -12.93
C GLY A 71 16.72 -8.79 -11.64
N GLN A 72 17.83 -8.30 -11.10
CA GLN A 72 18.44 -8.83 -9.89
C GLN A 72 18.25 -7.87 -8.72
N VAL A 73 18.41 -8.37 -7.49
CA VAL A 73 18.39 -7.54 -6.28
C VAL A 73 19.41 -6.40 -6.35
N PRO A 74 19.11 -5.23 -5.77
CA PRO A 74 17.86 -4.88 -5.08
C PRO A 74 16.67 -4.69 -6.04
N LEU A 75 15.50 -5.19 -5.66
CA LEU A 75 14.28 -5.14 -6.46
C LEU A 75 13.42 -3.93 -6.05
N PRO A 76 13.16 -2.97 -6.96
CA PRO A 76 12.38 -1.79 -6.61
C PRO A 76 10.89 -2.12 -6.41
N PHE A 77 10.26 -1.41 -5.49
CA PHE A 77 8.81 -1.41 -5.30
C PHE A 77 8.27 0.00 -5.07
N HIS A 78 6.97 0.13 -5.33
CA HIS A 78 6.17 1.32 -5.12
C HIS A 78 4.84 0.91 -4.49
N LEU A 79 4.52 1.51 -3.34
CA LEU A 79 3.24 1.35 -2.66
C LEU A 79 2.55 2.70 -2.57
N SER A 80 1.25 2.74 -2.83
CA SER A 80 0.42 3.94 -2.80
C SER A 80 -0.78 3.75 -1.88
N TYR A 81 -0.88 4.59 -0.87
CA TYR A 81 -1.94 4.54 0.14
C TYR A 81 -2.69 5.87 0.24
N ASP A 82 -3.93 5.79 0.72
CA ASP A 82 -4.71 6.97 1.08
C ASP A 82 -4.35 7.38 2.53
N PRO A 83 -3.81 8.59 2.77
CA PRO A 83 -3.51 9.07 4.11
C PRO A 83 -4.73 9.06 5.06
N ALA A 84 -5.96 9.12 4.53
CA ALA A 84 -7.17 9.02 5.35
C ALA A 84 -7.39 7.61 5.96
N GLN A 85 -6.70 6.58 5.45
CA GLN A 85 -6.71 5.22 6.03
C GLN A 85 -5.70 5.07 7.17
N VAL A 86 -4.80 6.04 7.36
CA VAL A 86 -3.82 6.04 8.45
C VAL A 86 -4.52 6.51 9.73
N LYS A 87 -4.53 5.65 10.74
CA LYS A 87 -5.26 5.85 11.99
C LYS A 87 -4.29 6.21 13.12
N PRO A 88 -4.62 7.19 13.98
CA PRO A 88 -3.82 7.51 15.15
C PRO A 88 -3.67 6.29 16.08
N GLY A 89 -2.46 6.07 16.59
CA GLY A 89 -2.16 4.96 17.52
C GLY A 89 -2.01 3.59 16.85
N HIS A 90 -2.19 3.50 15.53
CA HIS A 90 -1.96 2.27 14.78
C HIS A 90 -0.47 2.10 14.43
N ARG A 91 -0.08 0.86 14.15
CA ARG A 91 1.26 0.46 13.73
C ARG A 91 1.22 -0.09 12.33
N TYR A 92 2.10 0.41 11.48
CA TYR A 92 2.21 0.00 10.09
C TYR A 92 3.55 -0.65 9.81
N SER A 93 3.56 -1.62 8.90
CA SER A 93 4.78 -2.27 8.46
C SER A 93 4.74 -2.61 6.97
N VAL A 94 5.93 -2.69 6.37
CA VAL A 94 6.11 -3.20 5.02
C VAL A 94 6.65 -4.62 5.10
N SER A 95 5.96 -5.57 4.47
CA SER A 95 6.44 -6.95 4.34
C SER A 95 6.66 -7.29 2.88
N ALA A 96 7.63 -8.17 2.62
CA ALA A 96 7.91 -8.66 1.28
C ALA A 96 8.06 -10.17 1.31
N ARG A 97 7.65 -10.82 0.22
CA ARG A 97 7.86 -12.24 -0.04
C ARG A 97 8.19 -12.46 -1.50
N ILE A 98 8.97 -13.50 -1.77
CA ILE A 98 9.30 -13.94 -3.12
C ILE A 98 8.87 -15.40 -3.24
N GLU A 99 8.03 -15.67 -4.23
CA GLU A 99 7.47 -17.00 -4.49
C GLU A 99 7.87 -17.48 -5.89
N MET A 100 8.06 -18.78 -6.07
CA MET A 100 8.22 -19.42 -7.37
C MET A 100 7.19 -20.53 -7.49
N ASN A 101 6.34 -20.48 -8.51
CA ASN A 101 5.28 -21.47 -8.74
C ASN A 101 4.37 -21.69 -7.50
N GLY A 102 4.17 -20.65 -6.68
CA GLY A 102 3.39 -20.70 -5.44
C GLY A 102 4.17 -21.20 -4.21
N GLU A 103 5.43 -21.59 -4.36
CA GLU A 103 6.31 -21.99 -3.26
C GLU A 103 7.08 -20.77 -2.74
N LEU A 104 7.05 -20.57 -1.42
CA LEU A 104 7.74 -19.47 -0.76
C LEU A 104 9.26 -19.70 -0.79
N MET A 105 10.01 -18.78 -1.41
CA MET A 105 11.47 -18.83 -1.46
C MET A 105 12.12 -17.88 -0.44
N PHE A 106 11.58 -16.66 -0.33
CA PHE A 106 12.09 -15.64 0.59
C PHE A 106 10.94 -14.88 1.25
N ILE A 107 11.15 -14.44 2.48
CA ILE A 107 10.19 -13.65 3.25
C ILE A 107 10.88 -12.69 4.21
N THR A 108 10.25 -11.54 4.49
CA THR A 108 10.68 -10.65 5.58
C THR A 108 10.53 -11.36 6.92
N THR A 109 11.60 -11.45 7.71
CA THR A 109 11.56 -11.97 9.09
C THR A 109 11.69 -10.87 10.14
N GLU A 110 12.10 -9.66 9.73
CA GLU A 110 12.21 -8.48 10.58
C GLU A 110 11.01 -7.56 10.38
N HIS A 111 10.66 -6.80 11.41
CA HIS A 111 9.58 -5.84 11.36
C HIS A 111 10.06 -4.50 10.76
N HIS A 112 9.74 -4.26 9.49
CA HIS A 112 10.02 -2.98 8.83
C HIS A 112 8.90 -1.97 9.11
N ALA A 113 9.00 -1.27 10.25
CA ALA A 113 8.03 -0.26 10.66
C ALA A 113 8.05 0.97 9.73
N VAL A 114 6.87 1.53 9.48
CA VAL A 114 6.71 2.82 8.80
C VAL A 114 5.72 3.71 9.57
N GLN A 115 5.96 5.02 9.55
CA GLN A 115 5.19 6.02 10.29
C GLN A 115 4.00 6.55 9.47
N LEU A 116 4.12 6.59 8.14
CA LEU A 116 3.11 7.11 7.20
C LEU A 116 2.72 8.57 7.44
N ASP A 117 3.60 9.34 8.07
CA ASP A 117 3.47 10.79 8.32
C ASP A 117 4.34 11.64 7.37
N GLY A 118 5.02 10.99 6.42
CA GLY A 118 5.95 11.61 5.48
C GLY A 118 7.39 11.73 5.99
N SER A 119 7.69 11.27 7.21
CA SER A 119 9.05 11.25 7.77
C SER A 119 9.84 9.97 7.44
N ASP A 120 9.17 8.95 6.90
CA ASP A 120 9.78 7.67 6.54
C ASP A 120 10.96 7.87 5.57
N PRO A 121 12.16 7.33 5.88
CA PRO A 121 13.31 7.47 5.01
C PRO A 121 13.09 6.71 3.70
N GLN A 122 13.17 7.43 2.57
CA GLN A 122 13.06 6.84 1.24
C GLN A 122 14.40 6.87 0.48
N PRO A 123 14.77 5.79 -0.25
CA PRO A 123 14.01 4.54 -0.41
C PRO A 123 14.09 3.64 0.83
N LEU A 124 12.98 2.97 1.16
CA LEU A 124 12.96 1.93 2.18
C LEU A 124 13.86 0.76 1.76
N LYS A 125 14.56 0.15 2.71
CA LYS A 125 15.37 -1.05 2.49
C LYS A 125 14.74 -2.22 3.22
N ILE A 126 14.15 -3.14 2.46
CA ILE A 126 13.39 -4.27 2.97
C ILE A 126 14.21 -5.54 2.76
N ARG A 127 14.60 -6.19 3.86
CA ARG A 127 15.38 -7.42 3.80
C ARG A 127 14.45 -8.62 3.82
N VAL A 128 14.66 -9.54 2.88
CA VAL A 128 14.04 -10.87 2.93
C VAL A 128 15.10 -11.92 3.20
N ASP A 129 14.71 -12.95 3.93
CA ASP A 129 15.52 -14.12 4.25
C ASP A 129 14.90 -15.36 3.61
N ALA A 130 15.73 -16.36 3.33
CA ALA A 130 15.25 -17.61 2.73
C ALA A 130 14.20 -18.27 3.63
N ALA A 131 13.11 -18.72 3.03
CA ALA A 131 12.15 -19.58 3.71
C ALA A 131 12.87 -20.86 4.16
N ARG A 132 12.64 -21.27 5.41
CA ARG A 132 13.23 -22.48 5.99
C ARG A 132 12.41 -23.71 5.62
#